data_AF-A0A959G6M7-F1
#
_entry.id   AF-A0A959G6M7-F1
#
_cell.length_a   1.000
_cell.length_b   1.000
_cell.length_c   1.000
_cell.angle_alpha   90.00
_cell.angle_beta   90.00
_cell.angle_gamma   90.00
#
_symmetry.space_group_name_H-M   'P 1'
#
loop_
_entity.id
_entity.type
_entity.pdbx_description
1 polymer ?
#
loop_
_entity_poly.entity_id
_entity_poly.type
_entity_poly.pdbx_seq_one_letter_code
_entity_poly.pdbx_strand_id
1 'polypeptide(L)'
;MYRISDSGAKKKVSPWIGILLLAISVILSVFTLPFGFLYGILHTLFKEFIKGIGEYCMELATVIDQQGNVIMQHLLNLLWIKGADRYLFGDRDETISSALGKNQDRNTLSKFGKLIVWLLDKIDPNHSLNSIEYYVQRENTILNQEELEKLKLELATKFTNVDFGDISFKITV
;
A
#
# COMPACT_ATOMS: atom_id res chain seq x y z
N MET A 1 -14.80 16.00 6.37
CA MET A 1 -14.25 14.67 5.99
C MET A 1 -14.15 14.63 4.48
N TYR A 2 -12.97 14.92 3.93
CA TYR A 2 -12.75 14.88 2.49
C TYR A 2 -12.73 13.42 2.04
N ARG A 3 -13.73 13.03 1.24
CA ARG A 3 -13.65 11.81 0.42
C ARG A 3 -12.81 12.18 -0.79
N ILE A 4 -11.57 11.75 -0.84
CA ILE A 4 -10.85 11.64 -2.12
C ILE A 4 -11.58 10.54 -2.89
N SER A 5 -12.59 10.97 -3.67
CA SER A 5 -13.12 10.16 -4.73
C SER A 5 -12.07 10.19 -5.81
N ASP A 6 -11.13 9.24 -5.77
CA ASP A 6 -10.28 8.95 -6.92
C ASP A 6 -11.19 8.55 -8.09
N SER A 7 -11.58 9.55 -8.87
CA SER A 7 -12.06 9.39 -10.23
C SER A 7 -10.86 9.10 -11.13
N GLY A 8 -10.04 8.10 -10.77
CA GLY A 8 -9.22 7.40 -11.72
C GLY A 8 -10.21 6.68 -12.62
N ALA A 9 -10.46 7.22 -13.82
CA ALA A 9 -11.27 6.56 -14.82
C ALA A 9 -10.76 5.13 -14.95
N LYS A 10 -11.50 4.16 -14.38
CA LYS A 10 -11.07 2.76 -14.37
C LYS A 10 -10.91 2.37 -15.83
N LYS A 11 -9.66 2.25 -16.29
CA LYS A 11 -9.35 1.81 -17.63
C LYS A 11 -10.15 0.54 -17.86
N LYS A 12 -11.10 0.58 -18.79
CA LYS A 12 -12.00 -0.54 -19.07
C LYS A 12 -11.15 -1.67 -19.66
N VAL A 13 -10.61 -2.52 -18.80
CA VAL A 13 -9.86 -3.70 -19.19
C VAL A 13 -10.85 -4.75 -19.66
N SER A 14 -10.56 -5.40 -20.79
CA SER A 14 -11.36 -6.55 -21.19
C SER A 14 -11.12 -7.69 -20.17
N PRO A 15 -12.15 -8.47 -19.82
CA PRO A 15 -12.01 -9.56 -18.85
C PRO A 15 -10.87 -10.53 -19.21
N TRP A 16 -10.69 -10.80 -20.50
CA TRP A 16 -9.65 -11.67 -21.04
C TRP A 16 -8.24 -11.15 -20.79
N ILE A 17 -8.01 -9.85 -20.93
CA ILE A 17 -6.71 -9.23 -20.62
C ILE A 17 -6.40 -9.41 -19.13
N GLY A 18 -7.39 -9.25 -18.25
CA GLY A 18 -7.22 -9.47 -16.82
C GLY A 18 -6.81 -10.90 -16.48
N ILE A 19 -7.49 -11.89 -17.05
CA ILE A 19 -7.18 -13.32 -16.84
C ILE A 19 -5.79 -13.66 -17.37
N LEU A 20 -5.43 -13.16 -18.56
CA LEU A 20 -4.12 -13.38 -19.16
C LEU A 20 -3.00 -12.78 -18.30
N LEU A 21 -3.17 -11.53 -17.85
CA LEU A 21 -2.20 -10.87 -16.98
C LEU A 21 -2.02 -11.62 -15.66
N LEU A 22 -3.12 -12.12 -15.08
CA LEU A 22 -3.06 -12.93 -13.86
C LEU A 22 -2.25 -14.22 -14.10
N ALA A 23 -2.52 -14.94 -15.18
CA ALA A 23 -1.80 -16.17 -15.50
C ALA A 23 -0.29 -15.94 -15.67
N ILE A 24 0.08 -14.89 -16.41
CA ILE A 24 1.49 -14.49 -16.58
C ILE A 24 2.12 -14.11 -15.23
N SER A 25 1.41 -13.32 -14.42
CA SER A 25 1.90 -12.90 -13.10
C SER A 25 2.16 -14.08 -12.17
N VAL A 26 1.28 -15.09 -12.18
CA VAL A 26 1.46 -16.31 -11.37
C VAL A 26 2.69 -17.08 -11.83
N ILE A 27 2.85 -17.28 -13.15
CA ILE A 27 4.03 -17.97 -13.69
C ILE A 27 5.32 -17.24 -13.32
N LEU A 28 5.35 -15.91 -13.46
CA LEU A 28 6.50 -15.09 -13.07
C LEU A 28 6.80 -15.21 -11.57
N SER A 29 5.77 -15.21 -10.73
CA SER A 29 5.93 -15.28 -9.27
C SER A 29 6.63 -16.54 -8.79
N VAL A 30 6.47 -17.67 -9.50
CA VAL A 30 7.16 -18.93 -9.19
C VAL A 30 8.68 -18.76 -9.24
N PHE A 31 9.19 -17.87 -10.08
CA PHE A 31 10.61 -17.58 -10.18
C PHE A 31 11.00 -16.36 -9.36
N THR A 32 10.27 -15.25 -9.49
CA THR A 32 10.68 -13.98 -8.89
C THR A 32 10.65 -14.01 -7.37
N LEU A 33 9.68 -14.71 -6.74
CA LEU A 33 9.60 -14.81 -5.29
C LEU A 33 10.81 -15.52 -4.67
N PRO A 34 11.19 -16.76 -5.08
CA PRO A 34 12.34 -17.42 -4.49
C PRO A 34 13.66 -16.70 -4.78
N PHE A 35 13.87 -16.21 -6.02
CA PHE A 35 15.09 -15.47 -6.36
C PHE A 35 15.20 -14.14 -5.62
N GLY A 36 14.09 -13.39 -5.57
CA GLY A 36 14.02 -12.10 -4.88
C GLY A 36 14.22 -12.26 -3.37
N PHE A 37 13.60 -13.27 -2.77
CA PHE A 37 13.77 -13.59 -1.35
C PHE A 37 15.24 -13.94 -1.03
N LEU A 38 15.84 -14.85 -1.79
CA LEU A 38 17.23 -15.26 -1.58
C LEU A 38 18.20 -14.08 -1.69
N TYR A 39 18.06 -13.26 -2.74
CA TYR A 39 18.88 -12.07 -2.92
C TYR A 39 18.65 -11.05 -1.80
N GLY A 40 17.40 -10.80 -1.41
CA GLY A 40 17.03 -9.85 -0.36
C GLY A 40 17.65 -10.21 0.99
N ILE A 41 17.60 -11.50 1.37
CA ILE A 41 18.26 -11.99 2.58
C ILE A 41 19.77 -11.77 2.51
N LEU A 42 20.42 -12.18 1.41
CA LEU A 42 21.87 -11.99 1.23
C LEU A 42 22.25 -10.50 1.31
N HIS A 43 21.57 -9.63 0.57
CA HIS A 43 21.84 -8.20 0.53
C HIS A 43 21.79 -7.56 1.93
N THR A 44 20.78 -7.94 2.69
CA THR A 44 20.47 -7.35 3.98
C THR A 44 21.39 -7.86 5.09
N LEU A 45 21.80 -9.14 5.00
CA LEU A 45 22.81 -9.75 5.86
C LEU A 45 24.14 -8.99 5.80
N PHE A 46 24.57 -8.55 4.62
CA PHE A 46 25.84 -7.84 4.44
C PHE A 46 25.84 -6.37 4.88
N LYS A 47 24.67 -5.74 5.09
CA LYS A 47 24.55 -4.32 5.45
C LYS A 47 24.31 -4.07 6.95
N GLU A 48 23.25 -4.66 7.51
CA GLU A 48 22.78 -4.35 8.89
C GLU A 48 22.41 -5.60 9.71
N PHE A 49 22.78 -6.79 9.23
CA PHE A 49 22.56 -8.12 9.84
C PHE A 49 21.16 -8.27 10.48
N ILE A 50 21.04 -8.27 11.82
CA ILE A 50 19.75 -8.52 12.51
C ILE A 50 18.71 -7.44 12.22
N LYS A 51 19.10 -6.16 12.29
CA LYS A 51 18.14 -5.05 12.12
C LYS A 51 17.59 -5.03 10.70
N GLY A 52 18.48 -5.16 9.71
CA GLY A 52 18.07 -5.21 8.32
C GLY A 52 17.15 -6.39 8.03
N ILE A 53 17.47 -7.61 8.52
CA ILE A 53 16.63 -8.78 8.25
C ILE A 53 15.22 -8.58 8.83
N GLY A 54 15.11 -7.98 10.01
CA GLY A 54 13.83 -7.65 10.62
C GLY A 54 12.99 -6.70 9.75
N GLU A 55 13.59 -5.62 9.28
CA GLU A 55 12.93 -4.64 8.39
C GLU A 55 12.49 -5.30 7.07
N TYR A 56 13.36 -6.08 6.44
CA TYR A 56 13.03 -6.80 5.19
C TYR A 56 11.89 -7.81 5.38
N CYS A 57 11.91 -8.60 6.47
CA CYS A 57 10.83 -9.52 6.79
C CYS A 57 9.51 -8.78 7.05
N MET A 58 9.55 -7.60 7.66
CA MET A 58 8.35 -6.78 7.90
C MET A 58 7.76 -6.24 6.59
N GLU A 59 8.61 -5.81 5.64
CA GLU A 59 8.17 -5.40 4.30
C GLU A 59 7.47 -6.56 3.58
N LEU A 60 8.08 -7.75 3.59
CA LEU A 60 7.47 -8.94 2.99
C LEU A 60 6.15 -9.33 3.65
N ALA A 61 6.08 -9.29 4.98
CA ALA A 61 4.86 -9.56 5.72
C ALA A 61 3.73 -8.59 5.32
N THR A 62 4.06 -7.31 5.18
CA THR A 62 3.10 -6.27 4.74
C THR A 62 2.57 -6.54 3.34
N VAL A 63 3.45 -6.86 2.39
CA VAL A 63 3.05 -7.15 0.99
C VAL A 63 2.17 -8.41 0.91
N ILE A 64 2.51 -9.45 1.67
CA ILE A 64 1.70 -10.67 1.74
C ILE A 64 0.33 -10.38 2.35
N ASP A 65 0.27 -9.56 3.41
CA ASP A 65 -0.98 -9.15 4.05
C ASP A 65 -1.88 -8.35 3.09
N GLN A 66 -1.31 -7.36 2.38
CA GLN A 66 -2.00 -6.61 1.33
C GLN A 66 -2.52 -7.50 0.20
N GLN A 67 -1.69 -8.44 -0.28
CA GLN A 67 -2.11 -9.39 -1.30
C GLN A 67 -3.28 -10.25 -0.80
N GLY A 68 -3.23 -10.71 0.44
CA GLY A 68 -4.31 -11.45 1.09
C GLY A 68 -5.63 -10.65 1.14
N ASN A 69 -5.55 -9.35 1.43
CA ASN A 69 -6.71 -8.45 1.45
C ASN A 69 -7.45 -8.45 0.10
N VAL A 70 -6.71 -8.45 -1.01
CA VAL A 70 -7.27 -8.47 -2.37
C VAL A 70 -7.79 -9.85 -2.76
N ILE A 71 -6.96 -10.89 -2.60
CA ILE A 71 -7.29 -12.25 -3.06
C ILE A 71 -8.50 -12.80 -2.30
N MET A 72 -8.54 -12.58 -0.99
CA MET A 72 -9.59 -13.14 -0.13
C MET A 72 -10.77 -12.18 0.07
N GLN A 73 -10.79 -11.00 -0.58
CA GLN A 73 -11.75 -9.93 -0.31
C GLN A 73 -13.20 -10.42 -0.21
N HIS A 74 -13.64 -11.30 -1.12
CA HIS A 74 -15.03 -11.77 -1.16
C HIS A 74 -15.34 -12.70 0.01
N LEU A 75 -14.38 -13.55 0.38
CA LEU A 75 -14.51 -14.48 1.50
C LEU A 75 -14.46 -13.74 2.85
N LEU A 76 -13.51 -12.82 3.02
CA LEU A 76 -13.38 -12.04 4.25
C LEU A 76 -14.57 -11.11 4.46
N ASN A 77 -15.04 -10.45 3.40
CA ASN A 77 -16.24 -9.62 3.44
C ASN A 77 -17.51 -10.39 3.84
N LEU A 78 -17.57 -11.69 3.52
CA LEU A 78 -18.67 -12.57 3.90
C LEU A 78 -18.54 -13.06 5.35
N LEU A 79 -17.35 -13.49 5.75
CA LEU A 79 -17.16 -14.21 7.02
C LEU A 79 -16.84 -13.30 8.19
N TRP A 80 -16.07 -12.22 7.98
CA TRP A 80 -15.41 -11.49 9.08
C TRP A 80 -16.08 -10.17 9.44
N ILE A 81 -16.96 -9.65 8.57
CA ILE A 81 -17.64 -8.37 8.79
C ILE A 81 -19.15 -8.53 8.56
N LYS A 82 -19.92 -7.61 9.15
CA LYS A 82 -21.39 -7.59 9.11
C LYS A 82 -21.90 -6.15 9.24
N GLY A 83 -23.17 -5.95 8.91
CA GLY A 83 -23.84 -4.64 9.03
C GLY A 83 -23.70 -3.76 7.79
N ALA A 84 -24.48 -2.68 7.79
CA ALA A 84 -24.56 -1.75 6.66
C ALA A 84 -23.31 -0.86 6.56
N ASP A 85 -22.82 -0.34 7.69
CA ASP A 85 -21.71 0.64 7.75
C ASP A 85 -20.30 0.01 7.74
N ARG A 86 -20.21 -1.26 7.32
CA ARG A 86 -18.97 -2.05 7.32
C ARG A 86 -17.94 -1.48 6.35
N TYR A 87 -16.67 -1.61 6.71
CA TYR A 87 -15.55 -1.31 5.83
C TYR A 87 -15.16 -2.59 5.07
N LEU A 88 -15.03 -2.52 3.74
CA LEU A 88 -14.81 -3.70 2.91
C LEU A 88 -13.32 -4.02 2.75
N PHE A 89 -12.98 -5.31 2.81
CA PHE A 89 -11.72 -5.84 2.32
C PHE A 89 -11.62 -5.69 0.79
N GLY A 90 -10.39 -5.58 0.27
CA GLY A 90 -10.11 -5.55 -1.16
C GLY A 90 -9.32 -4.35 -1.68
N ASP A 91 -8.99 -3.38 -0.82
CA ASP A 91 -8.05 -2.32 -1.16
C ASP A 91 -6.63 -2.90 -1.28
N ARG A 92 -5.98 -2.68 -2.43
CA ARG A 92 -4.66 -3.28 -2.73
C ARG A 92 -3.52 -2.63 -1.98
N ASP A 93 -3.74 -1.39 -1.53
CA ASP A 93 -2.73 -0.62 -0.80
C ASP A 93 -2.89 -0.78 0.72
N GLU A 94 -3.86 -1.59 1.17
CA GLU A 94 -4.21 -1.81 2.56
C GLU A 94 -4.02 -3.27 3.01
N THR A 95 -3.56 -3.46 4.25
CA THR A 95 -3.41 -4.76 4.90
C THR A 95 -4.74 -5.31 5.44
N ILE A 96 -4.85 -6.64 5.64
CA ILE A 96 -6.02 -7.24 6.31
C ILE A 96 -6.16 -6.71 7.72
N SER A 97 -5.03 -6.57 8.45
CA SER A 97 -4.96 -6.03 9.80
C SER A 97 -5.60 -4.63 9.90
N SER A 98 -5.33 -3.74 8.93
CA SER A 98 -5.88 -2.37 8.92
C SER A 98 -7.38 -2.36 8.64
N ALA A 99 -7.83 -3.18 7.68
CA ALA A 99 -9.25 -3.35 7.39
C ALA A 99 -10.02 -3.97 8.57
N LEU A 100 -9.42 -4.92 9.30
CA LEU A 100 -9.97 -5.45 10.56
C LEU A 100 -10.07 -4.35 11.62
N GLY A 101 -9.02 -3.53 11.80
CA GLY A 101 -9.01 -2.41 12.73
C GLY A 101 -10.13 -1.40 12.46
N LYS A 102 -10.31 -0.99 11.19
CA LYS A 102 -11.40 -0.08 10.78
C LYS A 102 -12.79 -0.67 11.10
N ASN A 103 -12.96 -1.98 10.97
CA ASN A 103 -14.21 -2.65 11.34
C ASN A 103 -14.35 -2.88 12.85
N GLN A 104 -13.25 -2.99 13.59
CA GLN A 104 -13.24 -3.03 15.05
C GLN A 104 -13.75 -1.71 15.62
N ASP A 105 -13.20 -0.58 15.14
CA ASP A 105 -13.62 0.78 15.51
C ASP A 105 -15.11 1.02 15.22
N ARG A 106 -15.58 0.58 14.05
CA ARG A 106 -16.99 0.67 13.63
C ARG A 106 -17.92 -0.35 14.28
N ASN A 107 -17.40 -1.27 15.10
CA ASN A 107 -18.17 -2.38 15.68
C ASN A 107 -18.89 -3.28 14.64
N THR A 108 -18.35 -3.38 13.43
CA THR A 108 -18.91 -4.15 12.30
C THR A 108 -18.28 -5.53 12.14
N LEU A 109 -17.41 -5.97 13.06
CA LEU A 109 -16.84 -7.32 13.03
C LEU A 109 -17.87 -8.40 13.35
N SER A 110 -17.82 -9.49 12.59
CA SER A 110 -18.52 -10.74 12.92
C SER A 110 -17.87 -11.43 14.13
N LYS A 111 -18.46 -12.53 14.62
CA LYS A 111 -17.84 -13.35 15.67
C LYS A 111 -16.47 -13.89 15.24
N PHE A 112 -16.36 -14.32 13.97
CA PHE A 112 -15.09 -14.77 13.39
C PHE A 112 -14.10 -13.63 13.27
N GLY A 113 -14.53 -12.45 12.78
CA GLY A 113 -13.64 -11.27 12.70
C GLY A 113 -13.08 -10.89 14.07
N LYS A 114 -13.89 -10.92 15.13
CA LYS A 114 -13.43 -10.66 16.52
C LYS A 114 -12.45 -11.71 17.01
N LEU A 115 -12.63 -12.98 16.65
CA LEU A 115 -11.68 -14.05 16.99
C LEU A 115 -10.31 -13.79 16.34
N ILE A 116 -10.28 -13.38 15.07
CA ILE A 116 -9.03 -13.05 14.39
C ILE A 116 -8.34 -11.84 15.03
N VAL A 117 -9.07 -10.76 15.30
CA VAL A 117 -8.51 -9.60 16.04
C VAL A 117 -7.90 -10.03 17.37
N TRP A 118 -8.61 -10.86 18.13
CA TRP A 118 -8.10 -11.37 19.40
C TRP A 118 -6.81 -12.19 19.24
N LEU A 119 -6.69 -13.00 18.18
CA LEU A 119 -5.46 -13.75 17.90
C LEU A 119 -4.29 -12.82 17.56
N LEU A 120 -4.54 -11.76 16.78
CA LEU A 120 -3.53 -10.75 16.45
C LEU A 120 -3.08 -9.97 17.69
N ASP A 121 -4.02 -9.58 18.54
CA ASP A 121 -3.74 -8.86 19.80
C ASP A 121 -2.93 -9.69 20.82
N LYS A 122 -2.92 -11.02 20.67
CA LYS A 122 -2.04 -11.90 21.46
C LYS A 122 -0.58 -11.87 21.01
N ILE A 123 -0.33 -11.58 19.74
CA ILE A 123 1.01 -11.49 19.17
C ILE A 123 1.56 -10.08 19.40
N ASP A 124 0.74 -9.06 19.14
CA ASP A 124 1.10 -7.64 19.26
C ASP A 124 -0.11 -6.87 19.83
N PRO A 125 -0.01 -6.26 21.03
CA PRO A 125 -1.16 -5.60 21.66
C PRO A 125 -1.78 -4.48 20.78
N ASN A 126 -3.09 -4.56 20.56
CA ASN A 126 -3.87 -3.65 19.70
C ASN A 126 -3.39 -3.64 18.23
N HIS A 127 -2.82 -4.75 17.76
CA HIS A 127 -2.23 -4.87 16.42
C HIS A 127 -3.11 -4.28 15.31
N SER A 128 -4.40 -4.65 15.31
CA SER A 128 -5.33 -4.23 14.25
C SER A 128 -5.62 -2.73 14.29
N LEU A 129 -5.76 -2.14 15.48
CA LEU A 129 -5.99 -0.69 15.62
C LEU A 129 -4.74 0.12 15.27
N ASN A 130 -3.56 -0.34 15.71
CA ASN A 130 -2.28 0.30 15.40
C ASN A 130 -2.01 0.30 13.88
N SER A 131 -2.41 -0.77 13.18
CA SER A 131 -2.24 -0.88 11.72
C SER A 131 -3.09 0.12 10.90
N ILE A 132 -4.08 0.78 11.51
CA ILE A 132 -4.80 1.91 10.89
C ILE A 132 -3.86 3.11 10.73
N GLU A 133 -3.09 3.43 11.78
CA GLU A 133 -2.18 4.57 11.79
C GLU A 133 -1.11 4.45 10.70
N TYR A 134 -0.55 3.25 10.52
CA TYR A 134 0.41 2.98 9.44
C TYR A 134 -0.17 3.24 8.04
N TYR A 135 -1.44 2.91 7.81
CA TYR A 135 -2.11 3.20 6.55
C TYR A 135 -2.29 4.70 6.34
N VAL A 136 -2.82 5.40 7.34
CA VAL A 136 -3.04 6.86 7.30
C VAL A 136 -1.72 7.61 7.11
N GLN A 137 -0.66 7.20 7.80
CA GLN A 137 0.66 7.81 7.67
C GLN A 137 1.23 7.63 6.26
N ARG A 138 1.07 6.46 5.64
CA ARG A 138 1.48 6.24 4.24
C ARG A 138 0.68 7.13 3.28
N GLU A 139 -0.63 7.19 3.42
CA GLU A 139 -1.51 8.02 2.58
C GLU A 139 -1.10 9.51 2.66
N ASN A 140 -0.93 10.04 3.87
CA ASN A 140 -0.48 11.42 4.09
C ASN A 140 0.90 11.69 3.49
N THR A 141 1.82 10.72 3.59
CA THR A 141 3.17 10.86 3.02
C THR A 141 3.12 10.96 1.50
N ILE A 142 2.29 10.15 0.84
CA ILE A 142 2.12 10.18 -0.62
C ILE A 142 1.53 11.53 -1.06
N LEU A 143 0.48 12.00 -0.38
CA LEU A 143 -0.15 13.29 -0.68
C LEU A 143 0.84 14.46 -0.58
N ASN A 144 1.64 14.49 0.49
CA ASN A 144 2.65 15.54 0.67
C ASN A 144 3.71 15.55 -0.46
N GLN A 145 4.11 14.37 -0.96
CA GLN A 145 5.07 14.27 -2.06
C GLN A 145 4.47 14.74 -3.39
N GLU A 146 3.21 14.39 -3.67
CA GLU A 146 2.52 14.86 -4.87
C GLU A 146 2.34 16.39 -4.87
N GLU A 147 2.00 16.97 -3.72
CA GLU A 147 1.92 18.43 -3.56
C GLU A 147 3.27 19.10 -3.79
N LEU A 148 4.35 18.53 -3.25
CA LEU A 148 5.71 19.02 -3.47
C LEU A 148 6.11 18.98 -4.95
N GLU A 149 5.82 17.89 -5.66
CA GLU A 149 6.13 17.76 -7.09
C GLU A 149 5.29 18.73 -7.94
N LYS A 150 4.01 18.95 -7.60
CA LYS A 150 3.18 19.98 -8.23
C LYS A 150 3.77 21.38 -8.05
N LEU A 151 4.22 21.70 -6.83
CA LEU A 151 4.87 23.00 -6.53
C LEU A 151 6.18 23.18 -7.32
N LYS A 152 7.03 22.13 -7.40
CA LYS A 152 8.25 22.17 -8.20
C LYS A 152 7.96 22.41 -9.68
N LEU A 153 6.94 21.76 -10.24
CA LEU A 153 6.54 21.93 -11.64
C LEU A 153 5.97 23.33 -11.91
N GLU A 154 5.16 23.86 -10.99
CA GLU A 154 4.64 25.23 -11.08
C GLU A 154 5.78 26.26 -11.06
N LEU A 155 6.74 26.09 -10.15
CA LEU A 155 7.93 26.94 -10.08
C LEU A 155 8.75 26.86 -11.37
N ALA A 156 9.06 25.65 -11.85
CA ALA A 156 9.81 25.46 -13.09
C ALA A 156 9.12 26.15 -14.29
N THR A 157 7.80 26.06 -14.38
CA THR A 157 7.00 26.71 -15.43
C THR A 157 6.99 28.23 -15.30
N LYS A 158 6.99 28.77 -14.07
CA LYS A 158 7.14 30.21 -13.84
C LYS A 158 8.52 30.70 -14.27
N PHE A 159 9.60 29.99 -13.93
CA PHE A 159 10.97 30.40 -14.28
C PHE A 159 11.28 30.30 -15.78
N THR A 160 10.66 29.39 -16.54
CA THR A 160 10.84 29.30 -18.00
C THR A 160 10.06 30.36 -18.79
N ASN A 161 9.00 30.93 -18.21
CA ASN A 161 8.23 32.03 -18.79
C ASN A 161 8.70 33.42 -18.31
N VAL A 162 9.79 33.49 -17.54
CA VAL A 162 10.50 34.75 -17.31
C VAL A 162 11.40 35.00 -18.52
N ASP A 163 10.95 35.90 -19.40
CA ASP A 163 11.81 36.46 -20.43
C ASP A 163 12.90 37.31 -19.77
N PHE A 164 14.10 36.75 -19.66
CA PHE A 164 15.29 37.51 -19.27
C PHE A 164 15.71 38.38 -20.45
N GLY A 165 14.99 39.48 -20.67
CA GLY A 165 15.38 40.50 -21.62
C GLY A 165 16.84 40.90 -21.38
N ASP A 166 17.69 40.58 -22.37
CA ASP A 166 19.08 40.98 -22.53
C ASP A 166 19.96 41.01 -21.27
N ILE A 167 20.17 39.87 -20.62
CA ILE A 167 21.36 39.71 -19.74
C ILE A 167 22.09 38.41 -20.09
N SER A 168 23.14 38.54 -20.90
CA SER A 168 24.06 37.47 -21.25
C SER A 168 24.96 37.10 -20.06
N PHE A 169 24.63 36.03 -19.33
CA PHE A 169 25.58 35.39 -18.42
C PHE A 169 26.36 34.30 -19.18
N LYS A 170 27.66 34.54 -19.45
CA LYS A 170 28.61 33.50 -19.87
C LYS A 170 28.89 32.59 -18.67
N ILE A 171 28.36 31.38 -18.67
CA ILE A 171 28.83 30.31 -17.80
C ILE A 171 29.86 29.52 -18.61
N THR A 172 31.14 29.70 -18.29
CA THR A 172 32.23 28.83 -18.75
C THR A 172 32.29 27.65 -17.78
N VAL A 173 32.07 26.43 -18.30
CA VAL A 173 32.54 25.18 -17.68
C VAL A 173 33.47 24.53 -18.67
#